data_AF-Q18B61-F1
#
_entry.id   AF-Q18B61-F1
#
_cell.length_a   1.000
_cell.length_b   1.000
_cell.length_c   1.000
_cell.angle_alpha   90.00
_cell.angle_beta   90.00
_cell.angle_gamma   90.00
#
_symmetry.space_group_name_H-M   'P 1'
#
loop_
_entity.id
_entity.type
_entity.pdbx_description
1 polymer ?
#
loop_
_entity_poly.entity_id
_entity_poly.type
_entity_poly.pdbx_seq_one_letter_code
_entity_poly.pdbx_strand_id
1 'polypeptide(L)'
;MMKKDRAQKSTTREYIMKLIYQININKEDFETLEDKVDNFLKDNSEHIINRYKELALQYSKNTNLKLEDTEIEDVIDKKYINTVCKALKENHDKIDELINKHAKNWTVDRMPKVDVSILRLSVCEILYLDTPNKVSINEAVELAKIYCDDKSPKFINGILGSVVDEIGK
;
A
#
# COMPACT_ATOMS: atom_id res chain seq x y z
N MET A 1 19.24 3.98 -13.17
CA MET A 1 18.86 4.39 -11.80
C MET A 1 17.34 4.38 -11.58
N MET A 2 16.52 5.12 -12.36
CA MET A 2 15.06 5.22 -12.15
C MET A 2 14.23 3.92 -12.18
N LYS A 3 14.67 2.86 -12.85
CA LYS A 3 13.84 1.65 -13.03
C LYS A 3 13.84 0.69 -11.83
N LYS A 4 14.97 0.58 -11.11
CA LYS A 4 15.05 -0.21 -9.86
C LYS A 4 14.23 0.43 -8.74
N ASP A 5 14.27 1.76 -8.68
CA ASP A 5 13.50 2.57 -7.72
C ASP A 5 11.99 2.35 -7.85
N ARG A 6 11.46 2.27 -9.08
CA ARG A 6 10.02 1.98 -9.28
C ARG A 6 9.63 0.59 -8.76
N ALA A 7 10.41 -0.44 -9.09
CA ALA A 7 10.13 -1.81 -8.63
C ALA A 7 10.13 -1.87 -7.10
N GLN A 8 11.15 -1.30 -6.45
CA GLN A 8 11.24 -1.23 -4.99
C GLN A 8 10.03 -0.50 -4.38
N LYS A 9 9.63 0.65 -4.93
CA LYS A 9 8.47 1.42 -4.44
C LYS A 9 7.16 0.64 -4.56
N SER A 10 6.90 0.02 -5.70
CA SER A 10 5.67 -0.76 -5.90
C SER A 10 5.66 -2.03 -5.03
N THR A 11 6.79 -2.74 -4.90
CA THR A 11 6.93 -3.85 -3.96
C THR A 11 6.70 -3.40 -2.51
N THR A 12 7.32 -2.30 -2.09
CA THR A 12 7.17 -1.75 -0.74
C THR A 12 5.70 -1.45 -0.45
N ARG A 13 5.01 -0.75 -1.35
CA ARG A 13 3.58 -0.41 -1.19
C ARG A 13 2.69 -1.64 -1.14
N GLU A 14 2.95 -2.64 -1.99
CA GLU A 14 2.21 -3.90 -2.00
C GLU A 14 2.31 -4.63 -0.65
N TYR A 15 3.51 -4.69 -0.06
CA TYR A 15 3.72 -5.38 1.21
C TYR A 15 3.25 -4.59 2.43
N ILE A 16 3.21 -3.26 2.36
CA ILE A 16 2.48 -2.44 3.35
C ILE A 16 0.98 -2.76 3.30
N MET A 17 0.39 -2.82 2.09
CA MET A 17 -1.03 -3.19 1.93
C MET A 17 -1.31 -4.58 2.52
N LYS A 18 -0.43 -5.56 2.26
CA LYS A 18 -0.56 -6.92 2.83
C LYS A 18 -0.43 -6.94 4.35
N LEU A 19 0.46 -6.14 4.93
CA LEU A 19 0.58 -5.99 6.40
C LEU A 19 -0.71 -5.42 7.00
N ILE A 20 -1.26 -4.35 6.42
CA ILE A 20 -2.55 -3.76 6.84
C ILE A 20 -3.67 -4.78 6.70
N TYR A 21 -3.69 -5.54 5.62
CA TYR A 21 -4.68 -6.59 5.39
C TYR A 21 -4.62 -7.69 6.46
N GLN A 22 -3.43 -8.15 6.82
CA GLN A 22 -3.23 -9.16 7.86
C GLN A 22 -3.81 -8.68 9.21
N ILE A 23 -3.56 -7.42 9.56
CA ILE A 23 -4.05 -6.80 10.80
C ILE A 23 -5.58 -6.73 10.79
N ASN A 24 -6.15 -6.31 9.66
CA ASN A 24 -7.60 -6.23 9.48
C ASN A 24 -8.29 -7.60 9.57
N ILE A 25 -7.68 -8.64 8.99
CA ILE A 25 -8.17 -10.03 9.03
C ILE A 25 -8.13 -10.57 10.46
N ASN A 26 -7.02 -10.30 11.16
CA ASN A 26 -6.80 -10.79 12.52
C ASN A 26 -7.57 -9.98 13.58
N LYS A 27 -8.21 -8.87 13.18
CA LYS A 27 -8.87 -7.90 14.08
C LYS A 27 -7.92 -7.37 15.14
N GLU A 28 -6.67 -7.15 14.72
CA GLU A 28 -5.62 -6.59 15.56
C GLU A 28 -5.67 -5.06 15.51
N ASP A 29 -5.16 -4.43 16.56
CA ASP A 29 -5.08 -2.98 16.65
C ASP A 29 -3.85 -2.47 15.88
N PHE A 30 -4.00 -1.31 15.23
CA PHE A 30 -2.90 -0.57 14.61
C PHE A 30 -1.81 -0.19 15.59
N GLU A 31 -2.10 -0.15 16.90
CA GLU A 31 -1.10 0.01 17.96
C GLU A 31 0.05 -1.01 17.86
N THR A 32 -0.24 -2.22 17.35
CA THR A 32 0.73 -3.32 17.22
C THR A 32 1.46 -3.36 15.88
N LEU A 33 1.15 -2.44 14.96
CA LEU A 33 1.60 -2.52 13.57
C LEU A 33 3.13 -2.45 13.46
N GLU A 34 3.75 -1.53 14.19
CA GLU A 34 5.20 -1.30 14.19
C GLU A 34 5.95 -2.54 14.69
N ASP A 35 5.46 -3.18 15.75
CA ASP A 35 6.08 -4.36 16.38
C ASP A 35 6.10 -5.59 15.46
N LYS A 36 5.21 -5.60 14.46
CA LYS A 36 5.05 -6.72 13.52
C LYS A 36 5.88 -6.57 12.26
N VAL A 37 6.38 -5.37 11.93
CA VAL A 37 7.08 -5.11 10.66
C VAL A 37 8.22 -6.10 10.45
N ASP A 38 9.08 -6.29 11.46
CA ASP A 38 10.28 -7.12 11.32
C ASP A 38 9.95 -8.60 11.10
N ASN A 39 9.02 -9.13 11.88
CA ASN A 39 8.57 -10.52 11.72
C ASN A 39 7.84 -10.71 10.39
N PHE A 40 6.97 -9.76 10.01
CA PHE A 40 6.27 -9.80 8.73
C PHE A 40 7.23 -9.82 7.54
N LEU A 41 8.25 -8.95 7.54
CA LEU A 41 9.27 -8.90 6.49
C LEU A 41 10.10 -10.18 6.44
N LYS A 42 10.49 -10.71 7.61
CA LYS A 42 11.23 -11.97 7.71
C LYS A 42 10.43 -13.13 7.14
N ASP A 43 9.18 -13.29 7.58
CA ASP A 43 8.29 -14.38 7.21
C ASP A 43 7.90 -14.35 5.72
N ASN A 44 7.97 -13.18 5.07
CA ASN A 44 7.62 -13.00 3.66
C ASN A 44 8.82 -12.72 2.75
N SER A 45 10.06 -12.80 3.25
CA SER A 45 11.27 -12.36 2.55
C SER A 45 11.42 -12.93 1.13
N GLU A 46 11.25 -14.24 0.97
CA GLU A 46 11.31 -14.91 -0.34
C GLU A 46 10.27 -14.36 -1.32
N HIS A 47 9.01 -14.19 -0.87
CA HIS A 47 7.94 -13.65 -1.70
C HIS A 47 8.17 -12.18 -2.06
N ILE A 48 8.75 -11.39 -1.15
CA ILE A 48 9.08 -9.98 -1.39
C ILE A 48 10.15 -9.88 -2.48
N ILE A 49 11.24 -10.64 -2.34
CA ILE A 49 12.34 -10.66 -3.30
C ILE A 49 11.83 -11.11 -4.67
N ASN A 50 11.05 -12.19 -4.74
CA ASN A 50 10.50 -12.68 -6.01
C ASN A 50 9.58 -11.65 -6.68
N ARG A 51 8.73 -10.96 -5.90
CA ARG A 51 7.85 -9.92 -6.43
C ARG A 51 8.63 -8.72 -6.97
N TYR A 52 9.66 -8.27 -6.24
CA TYR A 52 10.55 -7.23 -6.75
C TYR A 52 11.22 -7.64 -8.05
N LYS A 53 11.71 -8.88 -8.15
CA LYS A 53 12.36 -9.38 -9.36
C LYS A 53 11.41 -9.35 -10.56
N GLU A 54 10.16 -9.80 -10.37
CA GLU A 54 9.12 -9.75 -11.39
C GLU A 54 8.87 -8.31 -11.87
N LEU A 55 8.64 -7.37 -10.94
CA LEU A 55 8.39 -5.96 -11.27
C LEU A 55 9.62 -5.29 -11.91
N ALA A 56 10.83 -5.62 -11.45
CA ALA A 56 12.07 -5.10 -12.02
C ALA A 56 12.26 -5.56 -13.48
N LEU A 57 11.94 -6.82 -13.79
CA LEU A 57 11.93 -7.34 -15.16
C LEU A 57 10.85 -6.65 -15.99
N GLN A 58 9.63 -6.53 -15.48
CA GLN A 58 8.51 -5.89 -16.16
C GLN A 58 8.80 -4.42 -16.50
N TYR A 59 9.29 -3.64 -15.54
CA TYR A 59 9.60 -2.21 -15.74
C TYR A 59 10.87 -1.98 -16.56
N SER A 60 11.87 -2.86 -16.45
CA SER A 60 13.07 -2.77 -17.27
C SER A 60 12.79 -3.06 -18.74
N LYS A 61 11.82 -3.94 -19.03
CA LYS A 61 11.64 -4.59 -20.33
C LYS A 61 12.92 -5.32 -20.78
N ASN A 62 13.75 -5.77 -19.83
CA ASN A 62 15.00 -6.45 -20.09
C ASN A 62 15.01 -7.79 -19.34
N THR A 63 14.92 -8.89 -20.09
CA THR A 63 14.95 -10.25 -19.54
C THR A 63 16.31 -10.65 -18.99
N ASN A 64 17.39 -9.94 -19.34
CA ASN A 64 18.76 -10.24 -18.92
C ASN A 64 19.19 -9.38 -17.72
N LEU A 65 18.25 -8.79 -16.98
CA LEU A 65 18.56 -8.03 -15.78
C LEU A 65 19.09 -9.00 -14.72
N LYS A 66 20.36 -8.86 -14.34
CA LYS A 66 20.97 -9.65 -13.27
C LYS A 66 20.39 -9.25 -11.93
N LEU A 67 19.71 -10.21 -11.31
CA LEU A 67 19.05 -10.10 -10.01
C LEU A 67 19.43 -11.28 -9.10
N GLU A 68 20.52 -11.99 -9.45
CA GLU A 68 21.17 -12.92 -8.54
C GLU A 68 21.62 -12.14 -7.28
N ASP A 69 21.61 -12.81 -6.12
CA ASP A 69 22.07 -12.26 -4.84
C ASP A 69 21.33 -10.99 -4.35
N THR A 70 20.08 -10.81 -4.79
CA THR A 70 19.22 -9.73 -4.28
C THR A 70 18.72 -10.08 -2.88
N GLU A 71 19.02 -9.22 -1.89
CA GLU A 71 18.61 -9.39 -0.49
C GLU A 71 17.37 -8.55 -0.16
N ILE A 72 16.76 -8.80 1.01
CA ILE A 72 15.53 -8.13 1.42
C ILE A 72 15.72 -6.61 1.58
N GLU A 73 16.90 -6.16 2.01
CA GLU A 73 17.26 -4.76 2.17
C GLU A 73 17.34 -4.00 0.82
N ASP A 74 17.57 -4.71 -0.30
CA ASP A 74 17.64 -4.09 -1.62
C ASP A 74 16.26 -3.84 -2.23
N VAL A 75 15.26 -4.63 -1.81
CA VAL A 75 13.97 -4.72 -2.50
C VAL A 75 12.84 -4.01 -1.80
N ILE A 76 13.07 -3.54 -0.57
CA ILE A 76 12.06 -2.85 0.22
C ILE A 76 12.62 -1.65 0.95
N ASP A 77 11.82 -0.58 1.03
CA ASP A 77 12.15 0.58 1.84
C ASP A 77 11.55 0.41 3.25
N LYS A 78 12.30 -0.26 4.13
CA LYS A 78 11.88 -0.49 5.52
C LYS A 78 11.63 0.81 6.28
N LYS A 79 12.36 1.88 5.97
CA LYS A 79 12.15 3.21 6.59
C LYS A 79 10.79 3.78 6.17
N TYR A 80 10.43 3.65 4.90
CA TYR A 80 9.12 4.05 4.41
C TYR A 80 8.01 3.22 5.07
N ILE A 81 8.17 1.89 5.17
CA ILE A 81 7.22 1.02 5.88
C ILE A 81 6.96 1.53 7.30
N ASN A 82 8.03 1.77 8.07
CA ASN A 82 7.89 2.26 9.45
C ASN A 82 7.21 3.63 9.51
N THR A 83 7.49 4.51 8.56
CA THR A 83 6.85 5.83 8.47
C THR A 83 5.34 5.71 8.24
N VAL A 84 4.93 4.85 7.30
CA VAL A 84 3.51 4.57 7.06
C VAL A 84 2.87 3.93 8.28
N CYS A 85 3.55 2.96 8.91
CA CYS A 85 3.01 2.25 10.05
C CYS A 85 2.73 3.17 11.23
N LYS A 86 3.69 4.06 11.53
CA LYS A 86 3.53 5.09 12.56
C LYS A 86 2.37 6.04 12.24
N ALA A 87 2.30 6.52 11.00
CA ALA A 87 1.23 7.44 10.59
C ALA A 87 -0.16 6.77 10.68
N LEU A 88 -0.29 5.49 10.31
CA LEU A 88 -1.53 4.73 10.46
C LEU A 88 -1.92 4.55 11.93
N LYS A 89 -0.98 4.13 12.77
CA LYS A 89 -1.20 4.01 14.22
C LYS A 89 -1.77 5.30 14.80
N GLU A 90 -1.12 6.42 14.53
CA GLU A 90 -1.51 7.73 15.06
C GLU A 90 -2.83 8.28 14.48
N ASN A 91 -3.25 7.85 13.27
CA ASN A 91 -4.32 8.55 12.53
C ASN A 91 -5.41 7.65 11.91
N HIS A 92 -5.45 6.35 12.19
CA HIS A 92 -6.37 5.41 11.54
C HIS A 92 -7.85 5.80 11.68
N ASP A 93 -8.27 6.33 12.82
CA ASP A 93 -9.65 6.83 13.03
C ASP A 93 -10.01 7.93 12.04
N LYS A 94 -9.12 8.90 11.83
CA LYS A 94 -9.35 10.01 10.90
C LYS A 94 -9.36 9.53 9.45
N ILE A 95 -8.49 8.58 9.14
CA ILE A 95 -8.44 7.93 7.83
C ILE A 95 -9.77 7.22 7.54
N ASP A 96 -10.27 6.44 8.49
CA ASP A 96 -11.54 5.72 8.34
C ASP A 96 -12.75 6.65 8.26
N GLU A 97 -12.77 7.73 9.05
CA GLU A 97 -13.79 8.77 8.98
C GLU A 97 -13.89 9.34 7.56
N LEU A 98 -12.75 9.68 6.94
CA LEU A 98 -12.69 10.27 5.62
C LEU A 98 -13.10 9.26 4.53
N ILE A 99 -12.66 8.00 4.64
CA ILE A 99 -13.10 6.93 3.74
C ILE A 99 -14.61 6.76 3.81
N ASN A 100 -15.17 6.63 5.01
CA ASN A 100 -16.60 6.42 5.24
C ASN A 100 -17.44 7.58 4.69
N LYS A 101 -16.96 8.83 4.83
CA LYS A 101 -17.63 10.02 4.31
C LYS A 101 -17.85 9.97 2.80
N HIS A 102 -16.88 9.45 2.05
CA HIS A 102 -16.93 9.42 0.59
C HIS A 102 -17.44 8.09 0.02
N ALA A 103 -17.49 7.03 0.81
CA ALA A 103 -17.84 5.69 0.36
C ALA A 103 -19.36 5.41 0.23
N LYS A 104 -20.20 6.43 -0.03
CA LYS A 104 -21.66 6.38 -0.27
C LYS A 104 -22.33 5.01 -0.04
N ASN A 105 -22.95 4.82 1.13
CA ASN A 105 -23.63 3.60 1.61
C ASN A 105 -22.74 2.47 2.11
N TRP A 106 -21.42 2.61 2.03
CA TRP A 106 -20.47 1.67 2.61
C TRP A 106 -19.82 2.25 3.86
N THR A 107 -19.49 1.37 4.79
CA THR A 107 -18.54 1.66 5.87
C THR A 107 -17.33 0.76 5.69
N VAL A 108 -16.17 1.17 6.20
CA VAL A 108 -14.93 0.38 6.19
C VAL A 108 -15.15 -1.04 6.75
N ASP A 109 -16.07 -1.20 7.72
CA ASP A 109 -16.40 -2.51 8.28
C ASP A 109 -17.12 -3.44 7.31
N ARG A 110 -17.87 -2.87 6.35
CA ARG A 110 -18.68 -3.60 5.35
C ARG A 110 -17.96 -3.82 4.03
N MET A 111 -16.87 -3.10 3.78
CA MET A 111 -16.08 -3.25 2.55
C MET A 111 -15.21 -4.52 2.60
N PRO A 112 -14.86 -5.08 1.42
CA PRO A 112 -13.82 -6.10 1.34
C PRO A 112 -12.52 -5.63 2.03
N LYS A 113 -11.90 -6.50 2.83
CA LYS A 113 -10.73 -6.10 3.63
C LYS A 113 -9.53 -5.68 2.78
N VAL A 114 -9.40 -6.21 1.57
CA VAL A 114 -8.37 -5.79 0.60
C VAL A 114 -8.61 -4.33 0.17
N ASP A 115 -9.83 -3.99 -0.23
CA ASP A 115 -10.22 -2.62 -0.61
C ASP A 115 -9.94 -1.62 0.52
N VAL A 116 -10.32 -1.96 1.75
CA VAL A 116 -10.06 -1.15 2.94
C VAL A 116 -8.55 -0.96 3.15
N SER A 117 -7.75 -1.99 2.95
CA SER A 117 -6.29 -1.92 3.16
C SER A 117 -5.63 -0.99 2.13
N ILE A 118 -6.08 -1.04 0.87
CA ILE A 118 -5.64 -0.12 -0.18
C ILE A 118 -6.07 1.31 0.13
N LEU A 119 -7.33 1.52 0.53
CA LEU A 119 -7.86 2.85 0.86
C LEU A 119 -7.14 3.46 2.06
N ARG A 120 -6.96 2.71 3.16
CA ARG A 120 -6.26 3.20 4.35
C ARG A 120 -4.83 3.62 4.05
N LEU A 121 -4.10 2.79 3.29
CA LEU A 121 -2.75 3.14 2.84
C LEU A 121 -2.75 4.42 2.02
N SER A 122 -3.60 4.51 1.02
CA SER A 122 -3.59 5.63 0.06
C SER A 122 -4.04 6.94 0.70
N VAL A 123 -5.05 6.90 1.57
CA VAL A 123 -5.49 8.07 2.35
C VAL A 123 -4.42 8.48 3.35
N CYS A 124 -3.73 7.53 3.99
CA CYS A 124 -2.57 7.84 4.83
C CYS A 124 -1.47 8.58 4.04
N GLU A 125 -1.15 8.09 2.84
CA GLU A 125 -0.16 8.73 1.96
C GLU A 125 -0.56 10.16 1.59
N ILE A 126 -1.84 10.39 1.26
CA ILE A 126 -2.38 11.71 0.86
C ILE A 126 -2.36 12.72 2.03
N LEU A 127 -2.70 12.26 3.24
CA LEU A 127 -2.86 13.15 4.38
C LEU A 127 -1.53 13.46 5.08
N TYR A 128 -0.71 12.43 5.32
CA TYR A 128 0.36 12.47 6.31
C TYR A 128 1.76 12.28 5.74
N LEU A 129 1.91 11.96 4.45
CA LEU A 129 3.20 11.70 3.81
C LEU A 129 3.46 12.64 2.64
N ASP A 130 4.71 12.70 2.19
CA ASP A 130 5.16 13.55 1.07
C ASP A 130 4.93 12.91 -0.31
N THR A 131 4.10 11.87 -0.40
CA THR A 131 3.79 11.20 -1.67
C THR A 131 2.81 12.05 -2.47
N PRO A 132 3.11 12.42 -3.74
CA PRO A 132 2.18 13.20 -4.54
C PRO A 132 0.82 12.53 -4.69
N ASN A 133 -0.27 13.26 -4.46
CA ASN A 133 -1.64 12.75 -4.47
C ASN A 133 -1.95 11.85 -5.70
N LYS A 134 -1.54 12.31 -6.89
CA LYS A 134 -1.73 11.56 -8.14
C LYS A 134 -0.99 10.21 -8.15
N VAL A 135 0.19 10.13 -7.52
CA VAL A 135 0.95 8.88 -7.41
C VAL A 135 0.23 7.93 -6.45
N SER A 136 -0.19 8.40 -5.27
CA SER A 136 -0.94 7.59 -4.31
C SER A 136 -2.21 6.99 -4.95
N ILE A 137 -2.99 7.82 -5.66
CA ILE A 137 -4.19 7.36 -6.38
C ILE A 137 -3.86 6.32 -7.45
N ASN A 138 -2.88 6.58 -8.30
CA ASN A 138 -2.55 5.66 -9.39
C ASN A 138 -2.09 4.30 -8.84
N GLU A 139 -1.24 4.29 -7.83
CA GLU A 139 -0.73 3.05 -7.24
C GLU A 139 -1.84 2.28 -6.51
N ALA A 140 -2.78 2.98 -5.86
CA ALA A 140 -3.98 2.36 -5.29
C ALA A 140 -4.81 1.63 -6.33
N VAL A 141 -5.02 2.26 -7.49
CA VAL A 141 -5.77 1.70 -8.61
C VAL A 141 -5.05 0.48 -9.22
N GLU A 142 -3.72 0.53 -9.34
CA GLU A 142 -2.95 -0.62 -9.80
C GLU A 142 -3.02 -1.81 -8.82
N LEU A 143 -2.93 -1.57 -7.51
CA LEU A 143 -3.13 -2.62 -6.50
C LEU A 143 -4.54 -3.21 -6.59
N ALA A 144 -5.57 -2.37 -6.76
CA ALA A 144 -6.95 -2.82 -6.86
C ALA A 144 -7.17 -3.75 -8.07
N LYS A 145 -6.53 -3.47 -9.21
CA LYS A 145 -6.60 -4.34 -10.40
C LYS A 145 -6.00 -5.73 -10.17
N ILE A 146 -5.05 -5.85 -9.24
CA ILE A 146 -4.34 -7.11 -8.96
C ILE A 146 -5.09 -7.93 -7.91
N TYR A 147 -5.65 -7.27 -6.89
CA TYR A 147 -6.13 -7.94 -5.68
C TYR A 147 -7.65 -7.86 -5.44
N CYS A 148 -8.36 -6.97 -6.12
CA CYS A 148 -9.77 -6.71 -5.86
C CYS A 148 -10.66 -7.15 -7.05
N ASP A 149 -11.96 -6.92 -6.92
CA ASP A 149 -12.91 -7.18 -8.00
C ASP A 149 -12.83 -6.12 -9.12
N ASP A 150 -13.45 -6.41 -10.27
CA ASP A 150 -13.42 -5.54 -11.45
C ASP A 150 -14.02 -4.14 -11.20
N LYS A 151 -14.84 -3.95 -10.16
CA LYS A 151 -15.47 -2.67 -9.81
C LYS A 151 -14.62 -1.86 -8.84
N SER A 152 -13.81 -2.51 -8.01
CA SER A 152 -12.97 -1.87 -6.98
C SER A 152 -12.03 -0.79 -7.54
N PRO A 153 -11.32 -0.94 -8.67
CA PRO A 153 -10.45 0.11 -9.20
C PRO A 153 -11.18 1.44 -9.42
N LYS A 154 -12.39 1.41 -9.98
CA LYS A 154 -13.20 2.61 -10.21
C LYS A 154 -13.73 3.18 -8.90
N PHE A 155 -14.16 2.31 -7.99
CA PHE A 155 -14.68 2.71 -6.68
C PHE A 155 -13.60 3.40 -5.83
N ILE A 156 -12.43 2.77 -5.68
CA ILE A 156 -11.27 3.31 -4.95
C ILE A 156 -10.82 4.64 -5.55
N ASN A 157 -10.70 4.73 -6.89
CA ASN A 157 -10.34 5.99 -7.55
C ASN A 157 -11.34 7.11 -7.25
N GLY A 158 -12.65 6.80 -7.22
CA GLY A 158 -13.69 7.78 -6.90
C GLY A 158 -13.62 8.29 -5.46
N ILE A 159 -13.37 7.40 -4.49
CA ILE A 159 -13.18 7.79 -3.09
C ILE A 159 -11.94 8.67 -2.94
N LEU A 160 -10.79 8.23 -3.46
CA LEU A 160 -9.53 8.95 -3.29
C LEU A 160 -9.55 10.31 -4.01
N GLY A 161 -10.20 10.41 -5.17
CA GLY A 161 -10.42 11.70 -5.83
C GLY A 161 -11.24 12.66 -4.96
N SER A 162 -12.32 12.17 -4.35
CA SER A 162 -13.15 12.98 -3.44
C SER A 162 -12.39 13.41 -2.18
N VAL A 163 -11.53 12.54 -1.65
CA VAL A 163 -10.64 12.84 -0.52
C VAL A 163 -9.68 13.99 -0.87
N VAL A 164 -9.04 13.93 -2.04
CA VAL A 164 -8.10 14.96 -2.50
C VAL A 164 -8.82 16.30 -2.72
N ASP A 165 -10.00 16.27 -3.36
CA ASP A 165 -10.81 17.46 -3.58
C ASP A 165 -11.23 18.12 -2.24
N GLU A 166 -11.56 17.33 -1.22
CA GLU A 166 -11.98 17.83 0.09
C GLU A 166 -10.84 18.53 0.85
N ILE A 167 -9.63 17.98 0.83
CA ILE A 167 -8.49 18.56 1.56
C ILE A 167 -7.84 19.75 0.85
N GLY A 168 -8.26 20.04 -0.40
CA GLY A 168 -7.75 21.16 -1.18
C GLY A 168 -6.26 21.06 -1.51
N LYS A 169 -5.71 19.84 -1.62
CA LYS A 169 -4.30 19.58 -1.96
C LYS A 169 -4.11 19.15 -3.41
#